data_AF-A0A6B2E134-F1
#
_entry.id   AF-A0A6B2E134-F1
#
_cell.length_a   1.000
_cell.length_b   1.000
_cell.length_c   1.000
_cell.angle_alpha   90.00
_cell.angle_beta   90.00
_cell.angle_gamma   90.00
#
_symmetry.space_group_name_H-M   'P 1'
#
loop_
_entity.id
_entity.type
_entity.pdbx_description
1 polymer ?
#
loop_
_entity_poly.entity_id
_entity_poly.type
_entity_poly.pdbx_seq_one_letter_code
_entity_poly.pdbx_strand_id
1 'polypeptide(L)'
;AAANAFLDALAQYRAARSLPAGSLAWGPWATDGMLGDAGRAKLERSAFVPFTAESGLDLFDVAAARPEPVLLPLQLDTAALAAQSGLPPLFASLVRAPARRTAETASEEPAGPPFAQRLG
;
A
#
# COMPACT_ATOMS: atom_id res chain seq x y z
N ALA A 1 -19.72 4.21 -3.90
CA ALA A 1 -19.36 2.79 -3.70
C ALA A 1 -20.31 2.02 -2.77
N ALA A 2 -21.59 2.43 -2.63
CA ALA A 2 -22.50 1.78 -1.67
C ALA A 2 -22.83 0.32 -2.01
N ALA A 3 -22.99 0.00 -3.30
CA ALA A 3 -23.26 -1.36 -3.76
C ALA A 3 -22.11 -2.33 -3.42
N ASN A 4 -20.86 -1.93 -3.67
CA ASN A 4 -19.70 -2.77 -3.36
C ASN A 4 -19.55 -2.98 -1.85
N ALA A 5 -19.75 -1.91 -1.05
CA ALA A 5 -19.73 -2.03 0.41
C ALA A 5 -20.82 -2.99 0.94
N PHE A 6 -21.98 -3.03 0.28
CA PHE A 6 -23.01 -4.02 0.60
C PHE A 6 -22.54 -5.46 0.30
N LEU A 7 -21.87 -5.70 -0.84
CA LEU A 7 -21.34 -7.03 -1.17
C LEU A 7 -20.29 -7.48 -0.16
N ASP A 8 -19.40 -6.58 0.26
CA ASP A 8 -18.40 -6.85 1.29
C ASP A 8 -19.06 -7.21 2.63
N ALA A 9 -20.04 -6.41 3.05
CA ALA A 9 -20.81 -6.65 4.28
C ALA A 9 -21.61 -7.97 4.20
N LEU A 10 -22.18 -8.31 3.04
CA LEU A 10 -22.92 -9.54 2.84
C LEU A 10 -22.00 -10.77 2.93
N ALA A 11 -20.80 -10.70 2.37
CA ALA A 11 -19.82 -11.78 2.47
C ALA A 11 -19.40 -12.01 3.92
N GLN A 12 -19.11 -10.93 4.66
CA GLN A 12 -18.81 -11.01 6.10
C GLN A 12 -20.00 -11.57 6.90
N TYR A 13 -21.21 -11.12 6.62
CA TYR A 13 -22.43 -11.56 7.29
C TYR A 13 -22.68 -13.07 7.14
N ARG A 14 -22.44 -13.60 5.93
CA ARG A 14 -22.56 -15.04 5.62
C ARG A 14 -21.45 -15.85 6.29
N ALA A 15 -20.21 -15.38 6.23
CA ALA A 15 -19.08 -16.06 6.87
C ALA A 15 -19.24 -16.16 8.39
N ALA A 16 -19.77 -15.12 9.05
CA ALA A 16 -20.11 -15.15 10.49
C ALA A 16 -21.18 -16.20 10.85
N ARG A 17 -21.86 -16.78 9.86
CA ARG A 17 -22.86 -17.85 9.99
C ARG A 17 -22.36 -19.18 9.42
N SER A 18 -21.06 -19.30 9.16
CA SER A 18 -20.45 -20.47 8.53
C SER A 18 -21.06 -20.81 7.17
N LEU A 19 -21.56 -19.80 6.44
CA LEU A 19 -22.09 -19.94 5.09
C LEU A 19 -21.01 -19.50 4.08
N PRO A 20 -20.85 -20.20 2.95
CA PRO A 20 -19.87 -19.84 1.94
C PRO A 20 -20.20 -18.50 1.30
N ALA A 21 -19.24 -17.59 1.28
CA ALA A 21 -19.30 -16.32 0.57
C ALA A 21 -17.91 -15.73 0.39
N GLY A 22 -17.68 -15.04 -0.72
CA GLY A 22 -16.48 -14.26 -0.96
C GLY A 22 -16.82 -12.96 -1.68
N SER A 23 -16.20 -11.87 -1.29
CA SER A 23 -16.21 -10.58 -2.00
C SER A 23 -14.78 -10.22 -2.39
N LEU A 24 -14.59 -9.89 -3.67
CA LEU A 24 -13.29 -9.46 -4.21
C LEU A 24 -13.39 -8.01 -4.66
N ALA A 25 -12.79 -7.12 -3.87
CA ALA A 25 -12.65 -5.71 -4.22
C ALA A 25 -11.47 -5.58 -5.19
N TRP A 26 -11.73 -5.68 -6.48
CA TRP A 26 -10.67 -5.65 -7.49
C TRP A 26 -10.04 -4.27 -7.65
N GLY A 27 -8.72 -4.27 -7.83
CA GLY A 27 -7.98 -3.15 -8.41
C GLY A 27 -8.38 -2.87 -9.87
N PRO A 28 -7.73 -1.88 -10.50
CA PRO A 28 -8.07 -1.46 -11.86
C PRO A 28 -7.81 -2.59 -12.88
N TRP A 29 -8.64 -2.64 -13.92
CA TRP A 29 -8.47 -3.54 -15.07
C TRP A 29 -8.10 -2.71 -16.29
N ALA A 30 -7.28 -3.27 -17.19
CA ALA A 30 -6.88 -2.62 -18.43
C ALA A 30 -8.02 -2.52 -19.47
N THR A 31 -9.23 -3.00 -19.17
CA THR A 31 -10.36 -3.01 -20.10
C THR A 31 -11.19 -1.73 -20.01
N ASP A 32 -11.67 -1.28 -21.17
CA ASP A 32 -12.33 0.02 -21.33
C ASP A 32 -13.72 0.15 -20.68
N GLY A 33 -14.27 -0.95 -20.13
CA GLY A 33 -15.63 -0.99 -19.58
C GLY A 33 -15.76 -0.68 -18.09
N MET A 34 -14.69 -0.86 -17.30
CA MET A 34 -14.74 -0.71 -15.84
C MET A 34 -14.35 0.69 -15.37
N LEU A 35 -13.61 1.42 -16.20
CA LEU A 35 -13.02 2.70 -15.84
C LEU A 35 -13.46 3.76 -16.86
N GLY A 36 -14.37 4.64 -16.44
CA GLY A 36 -14.67 5.86 -17.21
C GLY A 36 -13.45 6.80 -17.25
N ASP A 37 -13.51 7.85 -18.07
CA ASP A 37 -12.36 8.73 -18.33
C ASP A 37 -11.76 9.38 -17.07
N ALA A 38 -12.61 9.80 -16.13
CA ALA A 38 -12.17 10.32 -14.83
C ALA A 38 -11.42 9.27 -13.99
N GLY A 39 -11.78 7.99 -14.14
CA GLY A 39 -11.10 6.88 -13.50
C GLY A 39 -9.74 6.59 -14.15
N ARG A 40 -9.62 6.71 -15.49
CA ARG A 40 -8.34 6.60 -16.19
C ARG A 40 -7.34 7.67 -15.76
N ALA A 41 -7.75 8.95 -15.75
CA ALA A 41 -6.89 10.04 -15.31
C ALA A 41 -6.49 9.95 -13.81
N LYS A 42 -7.29 9.26 -12.99
CA LYS A 42 -6.93 8.96 -11.59
C LYS A 42 -5.94 7.81 -11.50
N LEU A 43 -6.13 6.78 -12.32
CA LEU A 43 -5.26 5.61 -12.41
C LEU A 43 -3.85 6.00 -12.88
N GLU A 44 -3.73 6.84 -13.91
CA GLU A 44 -2.44 7.34 -14.43
C GLU A 44 -1.59 8.07 -13.38
N ARG A 45 -2.24 8.68 -12.39
CA ARG A 45 -1.58 9.38 -11.27
C ARG A 45 -1.41 8.52 -10.03
N SER A 46 -1.76 7.24 -10.10
CA SER A 46 -1.69 6.30 -8.98
C SER A 46 -0.54 5.31 -9.18
N ALA A 47 -0.17 4.59 -8.12
CA ALA A 47 0.77 3.47 -8.21
C ALA A 47 0.08 2.13 -8.49
N PHE A 48 -1.21 2.12 -8.84
CA PHE A 48 -1.91 0.89 -9.18
C PHE A 48 -1.57 0.46 -10.60
N VAL A 49 -1.22 -0.82 -10.75
CA VAL A 49 -0.99 -1.43 -12.06
C VAL A 49 -2.30 -2.10 -12.51
N PRO A 50 -2.82 -1.77 -13.72
CA PRO A 50 -4.02 -2.39 -14.23
C PRO A 50 -3.82 -3.87 -14.56
N PHE A 51 -4.77 -4.71 -14.15
CA PHE A 51 -4.79 -6.13 -14.51
C PHE A 51 -5.03 -6.31 -16.01
N THR A 52 -4.24 -7.19 -16.61
CA THR A 52 -4.64 -7.92 -17.82
C THR A 52 -5.68 -8.99 -17.43
N ALA A 53 -6.46 -9.50 -18.39
CA ALA A 53 -7.40 -10.58 -18.11
C ALA A 53 -6.70 -11.84 -17.55
N GLU A 54 -5.54 -12.19 -18.11
CA GLU A 54 -4.71 -13.33 -17.67
C GLU A 54 -4.25 -13.17 -16.22
N SER A 55 -3.55 -12.07 -15.89
CA SER A 55 -3.08 -11.83 -14.52
C SER A 55 -4.21 -11.66 -13.50
N GLY A 56 -5.38 -11.17 -13.95
CA GLY A 56 -6.60 -11.10 -13.14
C GLY A 56 -7.15 -12.49 -12.80
N LEU A 57 -7.15 -13.42 -13.77
CA LEU A 57 -7.60 -14.79 -13.55
C LEU A 57 -6.64 -15.58 -12.65
N ASP A 58 -5.33 -15.43 -12.84
CA ASP A 58 -4.34 -16.05 -11.95
C ASP A 58 -4.55 -15.61 -10.49
N LEU A 59 -4.80 -14.31 -10.27
CA LEU A 59 -5.06 -13.80 -8.94
C LEU A 59 -6.43 -14.19 -8.40
N PHE A 60 -7.41 -14.40 -9.28
CA PHE A 60 -8.72 -14.93 -8.90
C PHE A 60 -8.59 -16.35 -8.34
N ASP A 61 -7.82 -17.23 -8.99
CA ASP A 61 -7.60 -18.60 -8.52
C ASP A 61 -6.93 -18.61 -7.15
N VAL A 62 -5.93 -17.73 -6.95
CA VAL A 62 -5.30 -17.54 -5.63
C VAL A 62 -6.32 -17.08 -4.60
N ALA A 63 -7.13 -16.07 -4.91
CA ALA A 63 -8.13 -15.52 -4.01
C ALA A 63 -9.26 -16.51 -3.70
N ALA A 64 -9.65 -17.36 -4.64
CA ALA A 64 -10.69 -18.38 -4.45
C ALA A 64 -10.26 -19.49 -3.47
N ALA A 65 -8.95 -19.73 -3.33
CA ALA A 65 -8.39 -20.69 -2.39
C ALA A 65 -8.24 -20.12 -0.96
N ARG A 66 -8.56 -18.85 -0.74
CA ARG A 66 -8.40 -18.16 0.54
C ARG A 66 -9.65 -18.25 1.41
N PRO A 67 -9.51 -18.41 2.74
CA PRO A 67 -10.66 -18.48 3.65
C PRO A 67 -11.24 -17.11 4.01
N GLU A 68 -10.53 -16.01 3.72
CA GLU A 68 -10.99 -14.67 4.08
C GLU A 68 -12.24 -14.28 3.26
N PRO A 69 -13.32 -13.79 3.90
CA PRO A 69 -14.58 -13.50 3.21
C PRO A 69 -14.53 -12.26 2.31
N VAL A 70 -13.57 -11.37 2.54
CA VAL A 70 -13.35 -10.16 1.76
C VAL A 70 -11.86 -10.01 1.49
N LEU A 71 -11.51 -9.92 0.21
CA LEU A 71 -10.14 -9.72 -0.25
C LEU A 71 -10.09 -8.53 -1.20
N LEU A 72 -8.91 -7.92 -1.28
CA LEU A 72 -8.61 -6.82 -2.19
C LEU A 72 -7.51 -7.26 -3.16
N PRO A 73 -7.84 -7.96 -4.26
CA PRO A 73 -6.86 -8.30 -5.29
C PRO A 73 -6.39 -7.01 -5.98
N LEU A 74 -5.10 -6.69 -5.82
CA LEU A 74 -4.52 -5.44 -6.33
C LEU A 74 -3.08 -5.67 -6.78
N GLN A 75 -2.66 -4.95 -7.81
CA GLN A 75 -1.25 -4.83 -8.20
C GLN A 75 -0.76 -3.40 -7.93
N LEU A 76 0.42 -3.30 -7.33
CA LEU A 76 1.07 -2.03 -7.01
C LEU A 76 2.48 -2.01 -7.57
N ASP A 77 2.82 -0.90 -8.21
CA ASP A 77 4.22 -0.52 -8.38
C ASP A 77 4.71 0.08 -7.06
N THR A 78 5.41 -0.73 -6.26
CA THR A 78 5.91 -0.31 -4.95
C THR A 78 7.00 0.76 -5.04
N ALA A 79 7.71 0.87 -6.16
CA ALA A 79 8.70 1.93 -6.37
C ALA A 79 8.02 3.26 -6.69
N ALA A 80 7.03 3.26 -7.59
CA ALA A 80 6.20 4.43 -7.85
C ALA A 80 5.40 4.84 -6.59
N LEU A 81 4.97 3.88 -5.78
CA LEU A 81 4.34 4.13 -4.49
C LEU A 81 5.31 4.83 -3.53
N ALA A 82 6.54 4.35 -3.39
CA ALA A 82 7.57 4.94 -2.54
C ALA A 82 7.97 6.38 -2.95
N ALA A 83 7.85 6.70 -4.24
CA ALA A 83 8.17 8.02 -4.79
C ALA A 83 7.07 9.07 -4.55
N GLN A 84 5.86 8.68 -4.15
CA GLN A 84 4.76 9.62 -3.92
C GLN A 84 4.94 10.42 -2.63
N SER A 85 4.71 11.74 -2.71
CA SER A 85 4.62 12.60 -1.54
C SER A 85 3.32 12.36 -0.79
N GLY A 86 3.38 12.08 0.52
CA GLY A 86 2.19 11.92 1.35
C GLY A 86 1.56 10.52 1.26
N LEU A 87 2.38 9.48 1.29
CA LEU A 87 1.95 8.08 1.37
C LEU A 87 0.95 7.85 2.51
N PRO A 88 -0.27 7.39 2.21
CA PRO A 88 -1.23 6.98 3.24
C PRO A 88 -0.62 5.93 4.19
N PRO A 89 -0.85 6.02 5.52
CA PRO A 89 -0.22 5.12 6.50
C PRO A 89 -0.43 3.63 6.23
N LEU A 90 -1.59 3.27 5.65
CA LEU A 90 -1.89 1.89 5.27
C LEU A 90 -0.94 1.29 4.22
N PHE A 91 -0.22 2.12 3.46
CA PHE A 91 0.74 1.69 2.44
C PHE A 91 2.18 1.76 2.94
N ALA A 92 2.43 2.33 4.13
CA ALA A 92 3.78 2.55 4.64
C ALA A 92 4.55 1.25 4.90
N SER A 93 3.85 0.15 5.22
CA SER A 93 4.46 -1.16 5.41
C SER A 93 4.81 -1.88 4.10
N LEU A 94 4.26 -1.44 2.96
CA LEU A 94 4.48 -2.04 1.64
C LEU A 94 5.69 -1.45 0.91
N VAL A 95 6.14 -0.26 1.32
CA VAL A 95 7.29 0.42 0.73
C VAL A 95 8.47 0.33 1.69
N ARG A 96 9.66 0.03 1.15
CA ARG A 96 10.88 0.04 1.97
C ARG A 96 11.19 1.50 2.32
N ALA A 97 10.98 1.88 3.58
CA ALA A 97 11.42 3.18 4.06
C ALA A 97 12.93 3.32 3.82
N PRO A 98 13.43 4.42 3.22
CA PRO A 98 14.86 4.66 3.19
C PRO A 98 15.34 4.69 4.63
N ALA A 99 16.32 3.85 4.96
CA ALA A 99 16.90 3.82 6.29
C ALA A 99 17.27 5.25 6.69
N ARG A 100 16.65 5.76 7.76
CA ARG A 100 16.97 7.08 8.29
C ARG A 100 18.45 7.04 8.64
N ARG A 101 19.28 7.67 7.82
CA ARG A 101 20.70 7.86 8.13
C ARG A 101 20.72 8.71 9.40
N THR A 102 20.89 8.06 10.54
CA THR A 102 21.35 8.73 11.75
C THR A 102 22.66 9.37 11.36
N ALA A 103 22.65 10.70 11.20
CA ALA A 103 23.88 11.45 11.24
C ALA A 103 24.44 11.20 12.64
N GLU A 104 25.46 10.36 12.72
CA GLU A 104 26.31 10.26 13.89
C GLU A 104 26.94 11.67 14.01
N THR A 105 26.36 12.50 14.88
CA THR A 105 27.04 13.71 15.32
C THR A 105 28.27 13.21 16.06
N ALA A 106 29.40 13.14 15.34
CA ALA A 106 30.69 13.02 15.96
C ALA A 106 30.77 14.16 16.98
N SER A 107 30.70 13.79 18.26
CA SER A 107 31.01 14.66 19.37
C SER A 107 32.44 15.14 19.17
N GLU A 108 32.56 16.41 18.79
CA GLU A 108 33.82 17.15 18.79
C GLU A 108 34.36 17.11 20.22
N GLU A 109 35.40 16.29 20.45
CA GLU A 109 36.16 16.35 21.69
C GLU A 109 36.75 17.76 21.83
N PRO A 110 36.55 18.48 22.95
CA PRO A 110 37.18 19.76 23.16
C PRO A 110 38.66 19.52 23.47
N ALA A 111 39.51 19.65 22.46
CA ALA A 111 40.96 19.68 22.65
C ALA A 111 41.40 21.06 23.17
N GLY A 112 41.47 21.21 24.50
CA GLY A 112 42.22 22.29 25.13
C GLY A 112 41.87 22.50 26.61
N PRO A 113 42.85 22.53 27.53
CA PRO A 113 42.56 22.80 28.94
C PRO A 113 42.09 24.24 29.15
N PRO A 114 41.19 24.48 30.13
CA PRO A 114 40.58 25.78 30.36
C PRO A 114 41.60 26.84 30.81
N PHE A 115 41.31 28.10 30.44
CA PHE A 115 42.12 29.32 30.59
C PHE A 115 42.59 29.66 32.03
N ALA A 116 42.13 28.93 33.04
CA ALA A 116 42.44 29.15 34.46
C ALA A 116 43.89 28.82 34.88
N GLN A 117 44.74 28.30 33.97
CA GLN A 117 46.15 27.99 34.25
C GLN A 117 47.16 28.96 33.59
N ARG A 118 46.73 30.16 33.15
CA ARG A 118 47.64 31.17 32.58
C ARG A 118 47.79 32.45 33.42
N LEU A 119 47.84 32.29 34.74
CA LEU A 119 48.39 33.31 35.64
C LEU A 119 49.35 32.64 36.62
N GLY A 120 50.62 32.75 36.28
CA GLY A 120 51.81 32.35 37.03
C GLY A 120 53.02 32.91 36.29
#